data_AF-A0A8D8RXB9-F1
#
_entry.id   AF-A0A8D8RXB9-F1
#
_cell.length_a   1.000
_cell.length_b   1.000
_cell.length_c   1.000
_cell.angle_alpha   90.00
_cell.angle_beta   90.00
_cell.angle_gamma   90.00
#
_symmetry.space_group_name_H-M   'P 1'
#
loop_
_entity.id
_entity.type
_entity.pdbx_description
1 polymer ?
#
loop_
_entity_poly.entity_id
_entity_poly.type
_entity_poly.pdbx_seq_one_letter_code
_entity_poly.pdbx_strand_id
1 'polypeptide(L)'
;DFQLPTELGFSVQLRSYQQAGVNWLWFLNRYGLHGILCDDMGLGKTLQSLCVLAGDHYVNQARGTASAPLRSLVVCPPTLTGHWMYEVGKFLPNKFLNPLQYAGTKVGPKKHVITCTAIGYFQYLVFGTFIQKP
;
A
#
# COMPACT_ATOMS: atom_id res chain seq x y z
N ASP A 1 14.25 -6.91 11.87
CA ASP A 1 12.79 -6.98 11.63
C ASP A 1 12.22 -5.61 11.36
N PHE A 2 11.16 -5.54 10.55
CA PHE A 2 10.46 -4.29 10.30
C PHE A 2 9.67 -3.89 11.54
N GLN A 3 9.91 -2.69 12.03
CA GLN A 3 9.09 -2.10 13.07
C GLN A 3 8.33 -0.93 12.47
N LEU A 4 7.01 -0.96 12.61
CA LEU A 4 6.16 0.17 12.27
C LEU A 4 6.57 1.36 13.15
N PRO A 5 6.90 2.52 12.56
CA PRO A 5 7.09 3.73 13.35
C PRO A 5 5.86 3.98 14.21
N THR A 6 6.06 4.12 15.52
CA THR A 6 4.96 4.36 16.49
C THR A 6 4.17 5.61 16.14
N GLU A 7 4.83 6.58 15.52
CA GLU A 7 4.25 7.83 15.02
C GLU A 7 3.15 7.61 13.98
N LEU A 8 3.20 6.52 13.20
CA LEU A 8 2.15 6.19 12.22
C LEU A 8 0.78 5.98 12.87
N GLY A 9 0.72 5.71 14.18
CA GLY A 9 -0.53 5.59 14.91
C GLY A 9 -1.42 4.45 14.41
N PHE A 10 -0.81 3.34 13.97
CA PHE A 10 -1.57 2.15 13.57
C PHE A 10 -2.46 1.69 14.73
N SER A 11 -3.76 1.60 14.48
CA SER A 11 -4.76 1.23 15.50
C SER A 11 -4.80 -0.28 15.81
N VAL A 12 -3.89 -1.07 15.22
CA VAL A 12 -3.92 -2.54 15.25
C VAL A 12 -2.55 -3.12 15.56
N GLN A 13 -2.55 -4.15 16.41
CA GLN A 13 -1.40 -5.02 16.64
C GLN A 13 -1.38 -6.16 15.63
N LEU A 14 -0.25 -6.34 14.94
CA LEU A 14 -0.05 -7.43 13.99
C LEU A 14 0.08 -8.76 14.74
N ARG A 15 -0.54 -9.82 14.20
CA ARG A 15 -0.28 -11.20 14.63
C ARG A 15 1.11 -11.63 14.17
N SER A 16 1.69 -12.64 14.81
CA SER A 16 3.06 -13.11 14.51
C SER A 16 3.28 -13.45 13.03
N TYR A 17 2.33 -14.13 12.39
CA TYR A 17 2.41 -14.46 10.95
C TYR A 17 2.27 -13.21 10.05
N GLN A 18 1.48 -12.22 10.47
CA GLN A 18 1.36 -10.96 9.73
C GLN A 18 2.64 -10.15 9.84
N GLN A 19 3.26 -10.12 11.02
CA GLN A 19 4.56 -9.50 11.23
C GLN A 19 5.64 -10.18 10.37
N ALA A 20 5.61 -11.51 10.25
CA ALA A 20 6.52 -12.24 9.37
C ALA A 20 6.32 -11.85 7.88
N GLY A 21 5.07 -11.77 7.41
CA GLY A 21 4.75 -11.33 6.06
C GLY A 21 5.17 -9.88 5.78
N VAL A 22 4.93 -8.98 6.74
CA VAL A 22 5.39 -7.59 6.67
C VAL A 22 6.92 -7.49 6.66
N ASN A 23 7.62 -8.28 7.49
CA ASN A 23 9.09 -8.34 7.49
C ASN A 23 9.63 -8.77 6.12
N TRP A 24 9.00 -9.77 5.50
CA TRP A 24 9.37 -10.25 4.17
C TRP A 24 9.12 -9.19 3.09
N LEU A 25 7.94 -8.55 3.08
CA LEU A 25 7.63 -7.47 2.14
C LEU A 25 8.58 -6.26 2.32
N TRP A 26 8.90 -5.90 3.56
CA TRP A 26 9.86 -4.83 3.85
C TRP A 26 11.27 -5.16 3.38
N PHE A 27 11.70 -6.42 3.54
CA PHE A 27 12.95 -6.92 2.98
C PHE A 27 12.97 -6.73 1.45
N LEU A 28 11.91 -7.13 0.75
CA LEU A 28 11.83 -6.92 -0.70
C LEU A 28 11.96 -5.44 -1.07
N ASN A 29 11.21 -4.56 -0.41
CA ASN A 29 11.25 -3.12 -0.64
C ASN A 29 12.65 -2.53 -0.41
N ARG A 30 13.33 -2.90 0.68
CA ARG A 30 14.66 -2.39 1.02
C ARG A 30 15.73 -2.74 -0.01
N TYR A 31 15.60 -3.88 -0.67
CA TYR A 31 16.56 -4.36 -1.66
C TYR A 31 16.10 -4.16 -3.12
N GLY A 32 14.98 -3.45 -3.33
CA GLY A 32 14.45 -3.21 -4.68
C GLY A 32 13.96 -4.48 -5.39
N LEU A 33 13.58 -5.49 -4.62
CA LEU A 33 13.03 -6.75 -5.11
C LEU A 33 11.51 -6.67 -5.19
N HIS A 34 10.92 -7.51 -6.03
CA HIS A 34 9.47 -7.61 -6.21
C HIS A 34 9.03 -9.03 -5.89
N GLY A 35 7.83 -9.18 -5.34
CA GLY A 35 7.30 -10.48 -4.93
C GLY A 35 5.78 -10.48 -4.88
N ILE A 36 5.23 -11.68 -4.74
CA ILE A 36 3.79 -11.93 -4.67
C ILE A 36 3.47 -12.47 -3.28
N LEU A 37 2.58 -11.80 -2.54
CA LEU A 37 2.08 -12.29 -1.26
C LEU A 37 0.91 -13.24 -1.49
N CYS A 38 1.16 -14.55 -1.38
CA CYS A 38 0.21 -15.63 -1.65
C CYS A 38 -0.39 -16.25 -0.39
N ASP A 39 -0.60 -15.46 0.66
CA ASP A 39 -1.27 -15.92 1.89
C ASP A 39 -2.72 -16.35 1.62
N ASP A 40 -3.24 -17.27 2.43
CA ASP A 40 -4.66 -17.66 2.41
C ASP A 40 -5.61 -16.48 2.67
N MET A 41 -6.87 -16.66 2.28
CA MET A 41 -7.94 -15.70 2.56
C MET A 41 -8.12 -15.53 4.08
N GLY A 42 -8.34 -14.29 4.52
CA GLY A 42 -8.51 -13.98 5.96
C GLY A 42 -7.22 -13.75 6.75
N LEU A 43 -6.03 -13.99 6.17
CA LEU A 43 -4.75 -13.72 6.84
C LEU A 43 -4.36 -12.23 6.86
N GLY A 44 -5.18 -11.34 6.29
CA GLY A 44 -5.00 -9.89 6.40
C GLY A 44 -3.94 -9.33 5.46
N LYS A 45 -3.85 -9.84 4.22
CA LYS A 45 -2.94 -9.34 3.18
C LYS A 45 -3.03 -7.82 2.99
N THR A 46 -4.24 -7.26 3.00
CA THR A 46 -4.47 -5.81 2.90
C THR A 46 -3.77 -5.05 4.03
N LEU A 47 -3.96 -5.47 5.29
CA LEU A 47 -3.29 -4.87 6.43
C LEU A 47 -1.77 -4.93 6.29
N GLN A 48 -1.21 -6.10 5.97
CA GLN A 48 0.23 -6.26 5.77
C GLN A 48 0.77 -5.31 4.70
N SER A 49 0.02 -5.13 3.61
CA SER A 49 0.38 -4.21 2.52
C SER A 49 0.39 -2.76 2.97
N LEU A 50 -0.64 -2.34 3.71
CA LEU A 50 -0.76 -0.98 4.23
C LEU A 50 0.37 -0.64 5.20
N CYS A 51 0.82 -1.61 6.02
CA CYS A 51 1.95 -1.42 6.92
C CYS A 51 3.24 -1.09 6.17
N VAL A 52 3.53 -1.82 5.10
CA VAL A 52 4.74 -1.62 4.29
C VAL A 52 4.65 -0.32 3.50
N LEU A 53 3.49 -0.02 2.90
CA LEU A 53 3.25 1.24 2.17
C LEU A 53 3.42 2.47 3.06
N ALA A 54 2.80 2.47 4.23
CA ALA A 54 2.91 3.59 5.18
C ALA A 54 4.34 3.73 5.72
N GLY A 55 5.01 2.62 6.03
CA GLY A 55 6.41 2.63 6.48
C GLY A 55 7.35 3.17 5.40
N ASP A 56 7.16 2.77 4.15
CA ASP A 56 7.98 3.24 3.02
C ASP A 56 7.78 4.75 2.79
N HIS A 57 6.54 5.22 2.80
CA HIS A 57 6.23 6.64 2.67
C HIS A 57 6.86 7.47 3.79
N TYR A 58 6.72 7.00 5.03
CA TYR A 58 7.29 7.68 6.19
C TYR A 58 8.83 7.77 6.11
N VAL A 59 9.51 6.65 5.82
CA VAL A 59 10.99 6.61 5.77
C VAL A 59 11.53 7.50 4.65
N ASN A 60 10.91 7.48 3.47
CA ASN A 60 11.37 8.29 2.34
C ASN A 60 11.03 9.79 2.53
N GLN A 61 9.90 10.12 3.15
CA GLN A 61 9.61 11.51 3.56
C GLN A 61 10.66 12.02 4.56
N ALA A 62 11.01 11.23 5.57
CA ALA A 62 12.00 11.61 6.58
C ALA A 62 13.41 11.79 6.00
N ARG A 63 13.76 11.06 4.94
CA ARG A 63 15.05 11.20 4.24
C ARG A 63 15.14 12.41 3.32
N GLY A 64 14.03 13.10 3.06
CA GLY A 64 13.98 14.23 2.12
C GLY A 64 14.36 13.85 0.68
N THR A 65 14.31 12.56 0.34
CA THR A 65 14.77 12.02 -0.95
C THR A 65 13.78 12.26 -2.08
N ALA A 66 12.57 12.74 -1.77
CA ALA A 66 11.53 12.97 -2.76
C ALA A 66 11.23 14.47 -2.90
N SER A 67 11.46 15.02 -4.10
CA SER A 67 11.06 16.40 -4.46
C SER A 67 9.55 16.59 -4.57
N ALA A 68 8.77 15.50 -4.48
CA ALA A 68 7.32 15.47 -4.55
C ALA A 68 6.75 14.41 -3.60
N PRO A 69 5.46 14.49 -3.22
CA PRO A 69 4.81 13.46 -2.41
C PRO A 69 4.91 12.09 -3.06
N LEU A 70 5.32 11.08 -2.29
CA LEU A 70 5.34 9.69 -2.74
C LEU A 70 3.93 9.23 -3.07
N ARG A 71 3.79 8.47 -4.15
CA ARG A 71 2.51 7.91 -4.58
C ARG A 71 2.65 6.42 -4.77
N SER A 72 1.72 5.68 -4.20
CA SER A 72 1.60 4.24 -4.39
C SER A 72 0.31 3.93 -5.11
N LEU A 73 0.36 2.91 -5.96
CA LEU A 73 -0.76 2.47 -6.76
C LEU A 73 -1.22 1.10 -6.27
N VAL A 74 -2.50 0.99 -5.91
CA VAL A 74 -3.14 -0.30 -5.64
C VAL A 74 -4.13 -0.58 -6.76
N VAL A 75 -3.93 -1.71 -7.43
CA VAL A 75 -4.85 -2.22 -8.46
C VAL A 75 -5.64 -3.37 -7.87
N CYS A 76 -6.96 -3.30 -7.95
CA CYS A 76 -7.84 -4.35 -7.45
C CYS A 76 -9.14 -4.43 -8.27
N PRO A 77 -9.88 -5.56 -8.19
CA PRO A 77 -11.22 -5.67 -8.72
C PRO A 77 -12.13 -4.49 -8.29
N PRO A 78 -13.06 -4.01 -9.14
CA PRO A 78 -13.93 -2.87 -8.80
C PRO A 78 -14.72 -3.06 -7.51
N THR A 79 -15.10 -4.30 -7.19
CA THR A 79 -15.84 -4.66 -5.97
C THR A 79 -15.01 -4.48 -4.68
N LEU A 80 -13.68 -4.35 -4.80
CA LEU A 80 -12.77 -4.24 -3.65
C LEU A 80 -12.24 -2.83 -3.43
N THR A 81 -12.52 -1.87 -4.30
CA THR A 81 -12.01 -0.49 -4.13
C THR A 81 -12.51 0.14 -2.84
N GLY A 82 -13.81 -0.02 -2.53
CA GLY A 82 -14.40 0.47 -1.28
C GLY A 82 -13.79 -0.18 -0.04
N HIS A 83 -13.45 -1.47 -0.10
CA HIS A 83 -12.78 -2.18 0.98
C HIS A 83 -11.39 -1.61 1.26
N TRP A 84 -10.60 -1.31 0.22
CA TRP A 84 -9.30 -0.66 0.38
C TRP A 84 -9.41 0.73 1.00
N MET A 85 -10.37 1.55 0.54
CA MET A 85 -10.63 2.88 1.11
C MET A 85 -10.98 2.79 2.60
N TYR A 86 -11.84 1.82 2.96
CA TYR A 86 -12.24 1.57 4.34
C TYR A 86 -11.07 1.13 5.23
N GLU A 87 -10.29 0.14 4.81
CA GLU A 87 -9.18 -0.39 5.62
C GLU A 87 -8.06 0.64 5.81
N VAL A 88 -7.81 1.52 4.84
CA VAL A 88 -6.88 2.65 5.02
C VAL A 88 -7.36 3.56 6.15
N GLY A 89 -8.60 4.04 6.09
CA GLY A 89 -9.15 4.94 7.12
C GLY A 89 -9.34 4.28 8.48
N LYS A 90 -9.48 2.94 8.51
CA LYS A 90 -9.59 2.15 9.75
C LYS A 90 -8.26 1.98 10.47
N PHE A 91 -7.18 1.70 9.73
CA PHE A 91 -5.89 1.37 10.35
C PHE A 91 -4.95 2.54 10.48
N LEU A 92 -5.12 3.58 9.65
CA LEU A 92 -4.18 4.68 9.55
C LEU A 92 -4.89 6.03 9.58
N PRO A 93 -4.34 7.00 10.32
CA PRO A 93 -4.73 8.39 10.17
C PRO A 93 -4.50 8.89 8.74
N ASN A 94 -5.46 9.68 8.20
CA ASN A 94 -5.39 10.23 6.84
C ASN A 94 -4.15 11.10 6.56
N LYS A 95 -3.45 11.57 7.60
CA LYS A 95 -2.19 12.32 7.44
C LYS A 95 -1.03 11.48 6.94
N PHE A 96 -1.07 10.15 7.12
CA PHE A 96 -0.01 9.24 6.68
C PHE A 96 -0.29 8.60 5.34
N LEU A 97 -1.53 8.17 5.13
CA LEU A 97 -2.03 7.72 3.83
C LEU A 97 -3.38 8.39 3.57
N ASN A 98 -3.46 9.18 2.50
CA ASN A 98 -4.71 9.78 2.03
C ASN A 98 -5.11 9.09 0.72
N PRO A 99 -5.97 8.06 0.76
CA PRO A 99 -6.28 7.28 -0.42
C PRO A 99 -7.22 8.06 -1.35
N LEU A 100 -6.98 7.98 -2.65
CA LEU A 100 -7.84 8.55 -3.68
C LEU A 100 -8.41 7.42 -4.53
N GLN A 101 -9.72 7.24 -4.51
CA GLN A 101 -10.37 6.27 -5.39
C GLN A 101 -10.53 6.86 -6.79
N TYR A 102 -9.84 6.28 -7.76
CA TYR A 102 -10.07 6.57 -9.18
C TYR A 102 -10.76 5.37 -9.84
N ALA A 103 -12.08 5.47 -9.97
CA ALA A 103 -12.93 4.45 -10.57
C ALA A 103 -14.03 5.12 -11.41
N GLY A 104 -14.30 4.58 -12.60
CA GLY A 104 -15.31 5.10 -13.52
C GLY A 104 -14.92 4.92 -14.99
N THR A 105 -15.84 5.28 -15.89
CA THR A 105 -15.55 5.43 -17.33
C THR A 105 -14.97 6.82 -17.60
N LYS A 106 -14.19 6.97 -18.67
CA LYS A 106 -13.37 8.17 -18.97
C LYS A 106 -14.15 9.49 -18.77
N VAL A 107 -13.66 10.35 -17.87
CA VAL A 107 -14.01 11.78 -17.81
C VAL A 107 -12.75 12.62 -17.57
N GLY A 108 -12.33 13.39 -18.58
CA GLY A 108 -11.51 14.61 -18.44
C GLY A 108 -10.03 14.49 -18.00
N PRO A 109 -9.21 15.56 -18.21
CA PRO A 109 -7.76 15.45 -18.17
C PRO A 109 -7.18 15.52 -16.75
N LYS A 110 -6.37 14.52 -16.43
CA LYS A 110 -5.25 14.45 -15.47
C LYS A 110 -5.41 15.21 -14.16
N LYS A 111 -5.65 14.49 -13.05
CA LYS A 111 -4.93 14.68 -11.76
C LYS A 111 -4.73 13.34 -11.05
N HIS A 112 -3.53 13.22 -10.46
CA HIS A 112 -2.86 12.17 -9.70
C HIS A 112 -3.59 10.86 -9.36
N VAL A 113 -2.87 9.76 -9.53
CA VAL A 113 -3.41 8.50 -10.05
C VAL A 113 -3.27 7.37 -9.04
N ILE A 114 -4.40 6.79 -8.63
CA ILE A 114 -4.50 5.36 -8.29
C ILE A 114 -5.25 4.69 -9.45
N THR A 115 -4.59 4.35 -10.57
CA THR A 115 -5.21 3.57 -11.67
C THR A 115 -5.64 2.17 -11.23
N CYS A 116 -6.90 2.00 -10.84
CA CYS A 116 -7.51 0.68 -10.72
C CYS A 116 -7.88 0.14 -12.11
N THR A 117 -6.99 -0.59 -12.79
CA THR A 117 -7.32 -1.35 -13.99
C THR A 117 -7.76 -2.77 -13.64
N ALA A 118 -9.02 -3.10 -13.92
CA ALA A 118 -9.56 -4.44 -13.80
C ALA A 118 -9.02 -5.34 -14.92
N ILE A 119 -8.32 -6.42 -14.56
CA ILE A 119 -8.15 -7.62 -15.39
C ILE A 119 -8.44 -8.84 -14.50
N GLY A 120 -9.08 -9.83 -15.09
CA GLY A 120 -9.82 -10.94 -14.47
C GLY A 120 -9.18 -11.69 -13.30
N TYR A 121 -10.08 -12.19 -12.42
CA TYR A 121 -9.98 -13.38 -11.57
C TYR A 121 -8.63 -13.77 -10.95
N PHE A 122 -7.79 -12.83 -10.53
CA PHE A 122 -6.67 -13.19 -9.67
C PHE A 122 -6.33 -12.04 -8.71
N GLN A 123 -6.47 -12.30 -7.41
CA GLN A 123 -6.15 -11.35 -6.35
C GLN A 123 -4.68 -11.46 -5.97
N TYR A 124 -3.78 -11.14 -6.91
CA TYR A 124 -2.36 -10.96 -6.61
C TYR A 124 -2.14 -9.50 -6.22
N LEU A 125 -1.65 -9.27 -5.00
CA LEU A 125 -1.11 -7.98 -4.64
C LEU A 125 0.32 -7.91 -5.19
N VAL A 126 0.47 -7.24 -6.33
CA VAL A 126 1.78 -6.89 -6.87
C VAL A 126 2.27 -5.64 -6.14
N PHE A 127 3.30 -5.81 -5.29
CA PHE A 127 4.04 -4.68 -4.73
C PHE A 127 4.92 -4.09 -5.84
N GLY A 128 4.66 -2.85 -6.22
CA GLY A 128 5.49 -2.07 -7.13
C GLY A 128 5.44 -0.60 -6.75
N THR A 129 6.46 -0.14 -6.03
CA THR A 129 6.66 1.29 -5.77
C THR A 129 7.07 1.94 -7.08
N PHE A 130 6.16 2.68 -7.73
CA PHE A 130 6.54 3.53 -8.86
C PHE A 130 7.34 4.72 -8.33
N ILE A 131 8.65 4.53 -8.16
CA ILE A 131 9.58 5.65 -8.04
C ILE A 131 9.58 6.32 -9.42
N GLN A 132 8.91 7.47 -9.50
CA GLN A 132 9.06 8.36 -10.64
C GLN A 132 10.52 8.83 -10.62
N LYS A 133 11.40 8.14 -11.35
CA LYS A 133 12.77 8.61 -11.57
C LYS A 133 12.71 10.00 -12.21
N PRO A 134 13.68 10.89 -11.87
CA PRO A 134 13.70 12.26 -12.35
C PRO A 134 13.64 12.35 -13.87
#